data_AF-E1RFG8-F1
#
_entry.id   AF-E1RFG8-F1
#
_cell.length_a   1.000
_cell.length_b   1.000
_cell.length_c   1.000
_cell.angle_alpha   90.00
_cell.angle_beta   90.00
_cell.angle_gamma   90.00
#
_symmetry.space_group_name_H-M   'P 1'
#
loop_
_entity.id
_entity.type
_entity.pdbx_description
1 polymer ?
#
loop_
_entity_poly.entity_id
_entity_poly.type
_entity_poly.pdbx_seq_one_letter_code
_entity_poly.pdbx_strand_id
1 'polypeptide(L)'
;MCPPDTDSENVFLREKNGNLYYVVRNGKGNGRKESWYRIKDSEKDLIDRILEGKKQILDEIVEFPCMNPECRNKIKMTKEQLEEFFISYKKKYDMVVFPCCSKECRDRLLEIHGGELVCRNNKNQ
;
A
#
# COMPACT_ATOMS: atom_id res chain seq x y z
N MET A 1 -9.43 5.12 27.67
CA MET A 1 -8.86 6.42 27.23
C MET A 1 -8.53 6.30 25.76
N CYS A 2 -9.25 7.01 24.90
CA CYS A 2 -8.90 7.09 23.48
C CYS A 2 -7.66 7.98 23.34
N PRO A 3 -6.66 7.61 22.53
CA PRO A 3 -5.48 8.44 22.34
C PRO A 3 -5.88 9.75 21.62
N PRO A 4 -5.25 10.90 21.97
CA PRO A 4 -5.59 12.21 21.43
C PRO A 4 -5.28 12.27 19.94
N ASP A 5 -6.18 12.84 19.12
CA ASP A 5 -6.08 13.19 17.68
C ASP A 5 -4.79 12.74 16.99
N THR A 6 -4.60 11.43 16.92
CA THR A 6 -3.39 10.84 16.39
C THR A 6 -3.66 10.55 14.93
N ASP A 7 -2.90 11.20 14.05
CA ASP A 7 -2.92 10.88 12.63
C ASP A 7 -2.70 9.37 12.48
N SER A 8 -3.66 8.64 11.89
CA SER A 8 -3.65 7.17 11.89
C SER A 8 -2.40 6.59 11.24
N GLU A 9 -1.72 7.37 10.39
CA GLU A 9 -0.44 7.04 9.76
C GLU A 9 0.75 6.96 10.74
N ASN A 10 0.58 7.44 11.98
CA ASN A 10 1.63 7.48 13.00
C ASN A 10 1.46 6.41 14.11
N VAL A 11 0.52 5.49 13.94
CA VAL A 11 0.26 4.41 14.90
C VAL A 11 0.72 3.08 14.33
N PHE A 12 1.53 2.35 15.10
CA PHE A 12 2.14 1.08 14.69
C PHE A 12 1.89 0.00 15.73
N LEU A 13 1.67 -1.23 15.29
CA LEU A 13 1.75 -2.40 16.17
C LEU A 13 3.19 -2.91 16.18
N ARG A 14 3.73 -3.17 17.38
CA ARG A 14 5.07 -3.71 17.57
C ARG A 14 5.10 -4.75 18.68
N GLU A 15 5.87 -5.80 18.45
CA GLU A 15 6.18 -6.78 19.48
C GLU A 15 7.52 -6.46 20.15
N LYS A 16 7.57 -6.55 21.48
CA LYS A 16 8.80 -6.42 22.27
C LYS A 16 8.72 -7.32 23.49
N ASN A 17 9.71 -8.20 23.66
CA ASN A 17 9.79 -9.14 24.78
C ASN A 17 8.50 -9.96 24.96
N GLY A 18 7.94 -10.52 23.87
CA GLY A 18 6.70 -11.32 23.88
C GLY A 18 5.42 -10.55 24.21
N ASN A 19 5.48 -9.23 24.27
CA ASN A 19 4.34 -8.36 24.52
C ASN A 19 4.04 -7.49 23.31
N LEU A 20 2.75 -7.35 22.99
CA LEU A 20 2.26 -6.52 21.90
C LEU A 20 2.02 -5.09 22.41
N TYR A 21 2.43 -4.10 21.62
CA TYR A 21 2.28 -2.68 21.93
C TYR A 21 1.67 -1.96 20.73
N TYR A 22 0.80 -0.99 20.99
CA TYR A 22 0.55 0.07 20.02
C TYR A 22 1.51 1.22 20.30
N VAL A 23 2.20 1.67 19.27
CA VAL A 23 3.27 2.68 19.34
C VAL A 23 2.81 3.89 18.55
N VAL A 24 2.73 5.02 19.24
CA VAL A 24 2.37 6.30 18.64
C VAL A 24 3.64 7.11 18.41
N ARG A 25 3.86 7.53 17.17
CA ARG A 25 4.96 8.44 16.81
C ARG A 25 4.47 9.87 16.79
N ASN A 26 4.98 10.69 17.71
CA ASN A 26 4.69 12.12 17.76
C ASN A 26 5.94 12.92 17.42
N GLY A 27 5.83 13.84 16.44
CA GLY A 27 6.86 14.83 16.11
C GLY A 27 6.97 15.15 14.62
N LYS A 28 7.21 16.43 14.30
CA LYS A 28 7.65 16.91 12.96
C LYS A 28 9.14 17.25 13.03
N GLY A 29 9.95 16.79 12.07
CA GLY A 29 11.39 17.10 11.97
C GLY A 29 12.35 16.13 12.68
N ASN A 30 13.52 16.62 13.12
CA ASN A 30 14.66 15.82 13.64
C ASN A 30 14.46 15.19 15.03
N GLY A 31 13.33 15.41 15.70
CA GLY A 31 13.02 14.85 17.01
C GLY A 31 11.80 13.93 16.96
N ARG A 32 12.00 12.65 16.65
CA ARG A 32 10.93 11.64 16.70
C ARG A 32 10.80 11.10 18.13
N LYS A 33 9.65 11.27 18.77
CA LYS A 33 9.33 10.63 20.05
C LYS A 33 8.34 9.49 19.83
N GLU A 34 8.67 8.30 20.32
CA GLU A 34 7.79 7.13 20.31
C GLU A 34 7.16 6.94 21.68
N SER A 35 5.82 6.89 21.75
CA SER A 35 5.06 6.54 22.95
C SER A 35 4.57 5.11 22.81
N TRP A 36 4.92 4.25 23.78
CA TRP A 36 4.64 2.81 23.73
C TRP A 36 3.55 2.46 24.72
N TYR A 37 2.48 1.83 24.25
CA TYR A 37 1.34 1.45 25.07
C TYR A 37 1.12 -0.05 24.96
N ARG A 38 1.26 -0.74 26.09
CA ARG A 38 1.08 -2.19 26.16
C ARG A 38 -0.38 -2.54 25.90
N ILE A 39 -0.60 -3.48 24.98
CA ILE A 39 -1.90 -4.09 24.74
C ILE A 39 -2.12 -5.14 25.82
N LYS A 40 -3.33 -5.16 26.40
CA LYS A 40 -3.66 -6.14 27.45
C LYS A 40 -3.73 -7.53 26.83
N ASP A 41 -3.35 -8.54 27.60
CA ASP A 41 -3.42 -9.93 27.13
C ASP A 41 -4.86 -10.32 26.72
N SER A 42 -5.88 -9.77 27.39
CA SER A 42 -7.30 -9.95 27.05
C SER A 42 -7.70 -9.39 25.67
N GLU A 43 -6.93 -8.47 25.11
CA GLU A 43 -7.20 -7.81 23.83
C GLU A 43 -6.41 -8.45 22.68
N LYS A 44 -5.41 -9.30 22.96
CA LYS A 44 -4.55 -9.93 21.95
C LYS A 44 -5.35 -10.75 20.94
N ASP A 45 -6.21 -11.64 21.41
CA ASP A 45 -7.04 -12.50 20.55
C ASP A 45 -7.97 -11.70 19.62
N LEU A 46 -8.43 -10.52 20.08
CA LEU A 46 -9.25 -9.64 19.25
C LEU A 46 -8.40 -8.99 18.15
N ILE A 47 -7.21 -8.48 18.52
CA ILE A 47 -6.30 -7.84 17.57
C ILE A 47 -5.80 -8.84 16.54
N ASP A 48 -5.43 -10.05 16.95
CA ASP A 48 -4.97 -11.09 16.03
C ASP A 48 -6.06 -11.46 15.02
N ARG A 49 -7.32 -11.56 15.46
CA ARG A 49 -8.47 -11.77 14.57
C ARG A 49 -8.68 -10.61 13.59
N ILE A 50 -8.51 -9.37 14.04
CA ILE A 50 -8.63 -8.18 13.18
C ILE A 50 -7.50 -8.16 12.15
N LEU A 51 -6.27 -8.46 12.56
CA LEU A 51 -5.11 -8.50 11.67
C LEU A 51 -5.24 -9.60 10.62
N GLU A 52 -5.67 -10.78 11.03
CA GLU A 52 -5.92 -11.90 10.12
C GLU A 52 -7.07 -11.56 9.16
N GLY A 53 -8.18 -11.01 9.64
CA GLY A 53 -9.27 -10.55 8.79
C GLY A 53 -8.83 -9.48 7.79
N LYS A 54 -7.99 -8.52 8.21
CA LYS A 54 -7.41 -7.52 7.31
C LYS A 54 -6.55 -8.16 6.23
N LYS A 55 -5.71 -9.13 6.61
CA LYS A 55 -4.86 -9.86 5.65
C LYS A 55 -5.71 -10.59 4.61
N GLN A 56 -6.74 -11.30 5.05
CA GLN A 56 -7.66 -12.01 4.14
C GLN A 56 -8.35 -11.07 3.15
N ILE A 57 -8.77 -9.89 3.60
CA ILE A 57 -9.35 -8.86 2.72
C ILE A 57 -8.32 -8.36 1.70
N LEU A 58 -7.08 -8.13 2.12
CA LEU A 58 -6.01 -7.64 1.25
C LEU A 58 -5.58 -8.68 0.21
N ASP A 59 -5.61 -9.96 0.57
CA ASP A 59 -5.32 -11.11 -0.31
C ASP A 59 -6.47 -11.42 -1.28
N GLU A 60 -7.64 -10.80 -1.12
CA GLU A 60 -8.77 -11.00 -2.01
C GLU A 60 -8.44 -10.57 -3.44
N ILE A 61 -8.66 -11.46 -4.40
CA ILE A 61 -8.44 -11.20 -5.81
C ILE A 61 -9.60 -10.37 -6.34
N VAL A 62 -9.28 -9.19 -6.87
CA VAL A 62 -10.22 -8.31 -7.56
C VAL A 62 -9.91 -8.24 -9.05
N GLU A 63 -10.93 -7.96 -9.84
CA GLU A 63 -10.77 -7.71 -11.27
C GLU A 63 -10.81 -6.20 -11.55
N PHE A 64 -9.79 -5.69 -12.21
CA PHE A 64 -9.66 -4.28 -12.60
C PHE A 64 -9.61 -4.16 -14.14
N PRO A 65 -10.34 -3.23 -14.76
CA PRO A 65 -10.29 -3.07 -16.22
C PRO A 65 -8.90 -2.61 -16.69
N CYS A 66 -8.44 -3.14 -17.83
CA CYS A 66 -7.25 -2.61 -18.48
C CYS A 66 -7.41 -1.12 -18.79
N MET A 67 -6.39 -0.31 -18.53
CA MET A 67 -6.46 1.14 -18.77
C MET A 67 -6.27 1.55 -20.22
N ASN A 68 -5.87 0.63 -21.11
CA ASN A 68 -5.91 0.91 -22.55
C ASN A 68 -7.38 1.05 -22.99
N PRO A 69 -7.82 2.22 -23.51
CA PRO A 69 -9.21 2.47 -23.87
C PRO A 69 -9.73 1.54 -24.98
N GLU A 70 -8.84 0.97 -25.79
CA GLU A 70 -9.20 0.01 -26.84
C GLU A 70 -9.29 -1.44 -26.31
N CYS A 71 -8.89 -1.69 -25.08
CA CYS A 71 -8.86 -3.01 -24.47
C CYS A 71 -10.05 -3.21 -23.53
N ARG A 72 -10.73 -4.36 -23.65
CA ARG A 72 -11.84 -4.75 -22.74
C ARG A 72 -11.44 -5.83 -21.73
N ASN A 73 -10.16 -6.20 -21.71
CA ASN A 73 -9.67 -7.23 -20.79
C ASN A 73 -9.66 -6.69 -19.35
N LYS A 74 -9.76 -7.63 -18.41
CA LYS A 74 -9.61 -7.37 -16.99
C LYS A 74 -8.30 -7.97 -16.49
N ILE A 75 -7.70 -7.28 -15.52
CA ILE A 75 -6.49 -7.64 -14.82
C ILE A 75 -6.90 -8.18 -13.45
N LYS A 76 -6.35 -9.32 -13.06
CA LYS A 76 -6.54 -9.87 -11.72
C LYS A 76 -5.38 -9.44 -10.85
N MET A 77 -5.69 -8.84 -9.71
CA MET A 77 -4.71 -8.42 -8.72
C MET A 77 -5.29 -8.54 -7.31
N THR A 78 -4.44 -8.62 -6.31
CA THR A 78 -4.90 -8.54 -4.91
C THR A 78 -5.37 -7.12 -4.58
N LYS A 79 -6.23 -6.95 -3.57
CA LYS A 79 -6.58 -5.61 -3.09
C LYS A 79 -5.35 -4.83 -2.60
N GLU A 80 -4.37 -5.53 -2.02
CA GLU A 80 -3.09 -4.92 -1.65
C GLU A 80 -2.38 -4.30 -2.87
N GLN A 81 -2.25 -5.06 -3.97
CA GLN A 81 -1.64 -4.55 -5.20
C GLN A 81 -2.40 -3.34 -5.76
N LEU A 82 -3.73 -3.37 -5.69
CA LEU A 82 -4.57 -2.25 -6.12
C LEU A 82 -4.32 -1.01 -5.26
N GLU A 83 -4.32 -1.14 -3.94
CA GLU A 83 -4.02 -0.04 -3.01
C GLU A 83 -2.60 0.51 -3.22
N GLU A 84 -1.63 -0.37 -3.47
CA GLU A 84 -0.26 0.07 -3.76
C GLU A 84 -0.20 0.97 -4.99
N PHE A 85 -0.81 0.57 -6.10
CA PHE A 85 -0.78 1.33 -7.35
C PHE A 85 -1.43 2.70 -7.24
N PHE A 86 -2.57 2.81 -6.57
CA PHE A 86 -3.35 4.05 -6.54
C PHE A 86 -3.00 4.98 -5.37
N ILE A 87 -2.64 4.41 -4.21
CA ILE A 87 -2.43 5.18 -2.99
C ILE A 87 -0.95 5.29 -2.67
N SER A 88 -0.25 4.16 -2.55
CA SER A 88 1.14 4.14 -2.06
C SER A 88 2.12 4.78 -3.03
N TYR A 89 2.03 4.47 -4.33
CA TYR A 89 2.92 5.05 -5.34
C TYR A 89 2.73 6.55 -5.49
N LYS A 90 1.48 7.02 -5.48
CA LYS A 90 1.18 8.46 -5.53
C LYS A 90 1.74 9.19 -4.31
N LYS A 91 1.58 8.65 -3.11
CA LYS A 91 2.14 9.26 -1.89
C LYS A 91 3.67 9.29 -1.87
N LYS A 92 4.33 8.21 -2.29
CA LYS A 92 5.80 8.06 -2.17
C LYS A 92 6.57 8.76 -3.28
N TYR A 93 6.07 8.70 -4.50
CA TYR A 93 6.83 9.11 -5.69
C TYR A 93 6.11 10.16 -6.54
N ASP A 94 4.92 10.61 -6.12
CA ASP A 94 4.04 11.49 -6.88
C ASP A 94 3.61 10.92 -8.25
N MET A 95 3.79 9.62 -8.47
CA MET A 95 3.50 8.92 -9.71
C MET A 95 2.11 8.26 -9.68
N VAL A 96 1.45 8.24 -10.85
CA VAL A 96 0.23 7.46 -11.08
C VAL A 96 0.61 6.25 -11.95
N VAL A 97 0.27 5.06 -11.49
CA VAL A 97 0.51 3.83 -12.24
C VAL A 97 -0.74 3.48 -13.05
N PHE A 98 -0.58 3.25 -14.35
CA PHE A 98 -1.66 2.83 -15.24
C PHE A 98 -1.60 1.32 -15.50
N PRO A 99 -2.32 0.47 -14.74
CA PRO A 99 -2.32 -0.97 -14.95
C PRO A 99 -2.88 -1.35 -16.34
N CYS A 100 -2.09 -2.11 -17.09
CA CYS A 100 -2.44 -2.66 -18.40
C CYS A 100 -2.30 -4.18 -18.37
N CYS A 101 -3.15 -4.91 -19.10
CA CYS A 101 -3.14 -6.38 -19.11
C CYS A 101 -1.93 -6.97 -19.86
N SER A 102 -1.27 -6.18 -20.70
CA SER A 102 -0.08 -6.58 -21.45
C SER A 102 0.83 -5.39 -21.72
N LYS A 103 2.08 -5.68 -22.06
CA LYS A 103 3.05 -4.68 -22.53
C LYS A 103 2.52 -3.91 -23.75
N GLU A 104 1.89 -4.61 -24.68
CA GLU A 104 1.28 -4.02 -25.88
C GLU A 104 0.19 -3.01 -25.54
N CYS A 105 -0.68 -3.32 -24.56
CA CYS A 105 -1.72 -2.37 -24.13
C CYS A 105 -1.13 -1.11 -23.49
N ARG A 106 -0.05 -1.26 -22.73
CA ARG A 106 0.67 -0.11 -22.16
C ARG A 106 1.30 0.73 -23.26
N ASP A 107 1.98 0.10 -24.22
CA ASP A 107 2.67 0.79 -25.30
C ASP A 107 1.65 1.56 -26.17
N ARG A 108 0.49 0.98 -26.49
CA ARG A 108 -0.64 1.68 -27.14
C ARG A 108 -1.19 2.85 -26.31
N LEU A 109 -1.37 2.65 -25.00
CA LEU A 109 -1.85 3.72 -24.13
C LEU A 109 -0.88 4.92 -24.15
N LEU A 110 0.44 4.66 -24.15
CA LEU A 110 1.46 5.68 -24.25
C LEU A 110 1.45 6.37 -25.61
N GLU A 111 1.27 5.63 -26.71
CA GLU A 111 1.12 6.19 -28.06
C GLU A 111 -0.06 7.16 -28.15
N ILE A 112 -1.22 6.80 -27.58
CA ILE A 112 -2.44 7.64 -27.60
C ILE A 112 -2.25 8.95 -26.83
N HIS A 113 -1.57 8.89 -25.68
CA HIS A 113 -1.43 10.03 -24.76
C HIS A 113 -0.09 10.77 -24.87
N GLY A 114 0.73 10.45 -25.90
CA GLY A 114 1.99 11.14 -26.18
C GLY A 114 3.10 10.87 -25.16
N GLY A 115 3.07 9.72 -24.48
CA GLY A 115 4.13 9.31 -23.55
C GLY A 115 5.33 8.73 -24.30
N GLU A 116 6.54 9.18 -23.96
CA GLU A 116 7.77 8.57 -24.49
C GLU A 116 8.04 7.22 -23.81
N LEU A 117 8.32 6.19 -24.62
CA LEU A 117 8.79 4.89 -24.14
C LEU A 117 10.22 5.04 -23.60
N VAL A 118 10.38 5.23 -22.29
CA VAL A 118 11.71 5.17 -21.65
C VAL A 118 12.16 3.72 -21.57
N CYS A 119 12.71 3.20 -22.67
CA CYS A 119 13.48 1.97 -22.67
C CYS A 119 14.80 2.21 -21.91
N ARG A 120 14.86 1.83 -20.62
CA ARG A 120 16.14 1.69 -19.92
C ARG A 120 16.90 0.53 -20.55
N ASN A 121 17.76 0.85 -21.51
CA ASN A 121 18.77 -0.08 -21.99
C ASN A 121 19.68 -0.42 -20.81
N ASN A 122 19.56 -1.62 -20.25
CA ASN A 122 20.62 -2.22 -19.43
C ASN A 122 21.79 -2.53 -20.36
N LYS A 123 22.56 -1.50 -20.72
CA LYS A 123 23.95 -1.66 -21.15
C LYS A 123 24.80 -1.50 -19.91
N ASN A 124 25.05 -2.59 -19.21
CA ASN A 124 26.27 -2.71 -18.42
C ASN A 124 26.96 -3.99 -18.86
N GLN A 125 28.10 -3.76 -19.52
CA GLN A 125 29.22 -4.67 -19.71
C GLN A 125 29.69 -5.25 -18.38
#